data_AF-A0A1I2AV07-F1
#
_entry.id   AF-A0A1I2AV07-F1
#
_cell.length_a   1.000
_cell.length_b   1.000
_cell.length_c   1.000
_cell.angle_alpha   90.00
_cell.angle_beta   90.00
_cell.angle_gamma   90.00
#
_symmetry.space_group_name_H-M   'P 1'
#
loop_
_entity.id
_entity.type
_entity.pdbx_description
1 polymer ?
#
loop_
_entity_poly.entity_id
_entity_poly.type
_entity_poly.pdbx_seq_one_letter_code
_entity_poly.pdbx_strand_id
1 'polypeptide(L)' 'MTFEEYLTQKKINVDQFQQAQPVQYAEWQREFMQMHPESFTAQKKFLLNDTRRKYLVR' A
#
# COMPACT_ATOMS: atom_id res chain seq x y z
N MET A 1 -11.49 6.70 -3.40
CA MET A 1 -10.28 6.35 -2.63
C MET A 1 -9.13 6.22 -3.60
N THR A 2 -8.12 7.07 -3.46
CA THR A 2 -6.82 6.91 -4.13
C THR A 2 -5.99 5.84 -3.42
N PHE A 3 -4.93 5.37 -4.08
CA PHE A 3 -4.01 4.40 -3.47
C PHE A 3 -3.28 4.99 -2.24
N GLU A 4 -3.00 6.28 -2.24
CA GLU A 4 -2.37 7.00 -1.13
C GLU A 4 -3.30 7.09 0.09
N GLU A 5 -4.58 7.43 -0.15
CA GLU A 5 -5.61 7.41 0.89
C GLU A 5 -5.77 5.99 1.47
N TYR A 6 -5.71 4.97 0.61
CA TYR A 6 -5.75 3.56 1.02
C TYR A 6 -4.59 3.19 1.94
N LEU A 7 -3.36 3.50 1.55
CA LEU A 7 -2.17 3.20 2.34
C LEU A 7 -2.20 3.92 3.69
N THR A 8 -2.63 5.18 3.70
CA THR A 8 -2.77 5.98 4.93
C THR A 8 -3.80 5.35 5.88
N GLN A 9 -4.95 4.89 5.36
CA GLN A 9 -5.94 4.15 6.16
C GLN A 9 -5.40 2.82 6.70
N LYS A 10 -4.47 2.18 5.99
CA LYS A 10 -3.74 0.99 6.47
C LYS A 10 -2.59 1.32 7.42
N LYS A 11 -2.43 2.58 7.84
CA LYS A 11 -1.33 3.08 8.69
C LYS A 11 0.05 2.90 8.04
N ILE A 12 0.11 2.96 6.72
CA ILE A 12 1.36 2.89 5.94
C ILE A 12 1.71 4.31 5.51
N ASN A 13 2.92 4.75 5.83
CA ASN A 13 3.45 6.04 5.42
C ASN A 13 3.79 5.99 3.92
N VAL A 14 3.03 6.73 3.12
CA VAL A 14 3.12 6.76 1.65
C VAL A 14 4.51 7.20 1.21
N ASP A 15 5.03 8.31 1.75
CA ASP A 15 6.33 8.86 1.37
C ASP A 15 7.47 7.88 1.63
N GLN A 16 7.50 7.27 2.82
CA GLN A 16 8.52 6.28 3.16
C GLN A 16 8.43 5.03 2.29
N PHE A 17 7.22 4.55 2.00
CA PHE A 17 7.04 3.37 1.16
C PHE A 17 7.46 3.66 -0.29
N GLN A 18 7.07 4.81 -0.84
CA GLN A 18 7.43 5.22 -2.19
C GLN A 18 8.93 5.47 -2.34
N GLN A 19 9.60 6.06 -1.35
CA GLN A 19 11.05 6.28 -1.37
C GLN A 19 11.84 4.99 -1.22
N ALA A 20 11.42 4.11 -0.31
CA ALA A 20 12.15 2.86 -0.05
C ALA A 20 11.93 1.81 -1.15
N GLN A 21 10.72 1.74 -1.73
CA GLN A 21 10.35 0.72 -2.70
C GLN A 21 9.50 1.30 -3.85
N PRO A 22 10.05 2.20 -4.68
CA PRO A 22 9.30 2.89 -5.73
C PRO A 22 8.73 1.95 -6.79
N VAL A 23 9.43 0.86 -7.12
CA VAL A 23 8.96 -0.14 -8.08
C VAL A 23 7.72 -0.86 -7.54
N GLN A 24 7.78 -1.34 -6.30
CA GLN A 24 6.68 -2.04 -5.65
C GLN A 24 5.47 -1.12 -5.44
N TYR A 25 5.71 0.14 -5.08
CA TYR A 25 4.68 1.16 -5.01
C TYR A 25 3.95 1.33 -6.34
N ALA A 26 4.68 1.50 -7.45
CA ALA A 26 4.09 1.67 -8.78
C ALA A 26 3.35 0.42 -9.29
N GLU A 27 3.82 -0.78 -8.95
CA GLU A 27 3.10 -2.03 -9.23
C GLU A 27 1.80 -2.10 -8.44
N TRP A 28 1.86 -1.88 -7.12
CA TRP A 28 0.67 -1.94 -6.28
C TRP A 28 -0.35 -0.87 -6.63
N GLN A 29 0.08 0.33 -6.99
CA GLN A 29 -0.81 1.37 -7.49
C GLN A 29 -1.55 0.91 -8.76
N ARG A 30 -0.84 0.29 -9.71
CA ARG A 30 -1.44 -0.27 -10.93
C ARG A 30 -2.40 -1.42 -10.64
N GLU A 31 -2.06 -2.31 -9.73
CA GLU A 31 -2.94 -3.40 -9.29
C GLU A 31 -4.19 -2.86 -8.57
N PHE A 32 -4.02 -1.89 -7.69
CA PHE A 32 -5.10 -1.24 -6.95
C PHE A 32 -6.10 -0.54 -7.88
N MET A 33 -5.64 0.05 -8.99
CA MET A 33 -6.51 0.65 -10.00
C MET A 33 -7.35 -0.39 -10.78
N GLN A 34 -6.92 -1.65 -10.81
CA GLN A 34 -7.59 -2.71 -11.57
C GLN A 34 -8.63 -3.49 -10.74
N MET A 35 -8.72 -3.26 -9.43
CA MET A 35 -9.64 -4.00 -8.57
C MET A 35 -10.16 -3.19 -7.38
N HIS A 36 -11.23 -3.69 -6.76
CA HIS A 36 -11.78 -3.08 -5.54
C HIS A 36 -10.75 -3.11 -4.39
N PRO A 37 -10.68 -2.09 -3.52
CA PRO A 37 -9.72 -2.03 -2.41
C PRO A 37 -9.76 -3.25 -1.48
N GLU A 38 -10.93 -3.86 -1.30
CA GLU A 38 -11.09 -5.07 -0.48
C GLU A 38 -10.43 -6.28 -1.13
N SER A 39 -10.63 -6.47 -2.43
CA SER A 39 -9.96 -7.53 -3.20
C SER A 39 -8.45 -7.37 -3.17
N PHE A 40 -7.96 -6.13 -3.32
CA PHE A 40 -6.54 -5.81 -3.19
C PHE A 40 -6.01 -6.15 -1.79
N THR A 41 -6.75 -5.73 -0.75
CA THR A 41 -6.39 -6.01 0.65
C THR A 41 -6.32 -7.51 0.92
N ALA A 42 -7.27 -8.29 0.40
CA ALA A 42 -7.31 -9.74 0.59
C ALA A 42 -6.11 -10.43 -0.07
N GLN A 43 -5.78 -10.05 -1.31
CA GLN A 43 -4.66 -10.63 -2.07
C GLN A 43 -3.30 -10.24 -1.48
N LYS A 44 -3.16 -9.00 -1.01
CA LYS A 44 -1.88 -8.47 -0.52
C LYS A 44 -1.80 -8.41 1.01
N LYS A 45 -2.71 -9.07 1.73
CA LYS A 45 -2.87 -8.96 3.20
C LYS A 45 -1.54 -9.11 3.97
N PHE A 46 -0.77 -10.14 3.64
CA PHE A 46 0.52 -10.40 4.29
C PHE A 46 1.56 -9.34 3.94
N LEU A 47 1.65 -8.95 2.67
CA LEU A 47 2.58 -7.93 2.22
C LEU A 47 2.24 -6.56 2.84
N LEU A 48 0.97 -6.19 2.90
CA LEU A 48 0.51 -4.97 3.54
C LEU A 48 0.84 -4.95 5.04
N ASN A 49 0.72 -6.08 5.73
CA ASN A 49 1.11 -6.19 7.13
C ASN A 49 2.61 -6.01 7.33
N ASP A 50 3.43 -6.53 6.41
CA ASP A 50 4.88 -6.38 6.45
C ASP A 50 5.30 -4.94 6.15
N THR A 51 4.72 -4.35 5.10
CA THR A 51 4.91 -2.94 4.71
C THR A 51 4.50 -2.00 5.84
N ARG A 52 3.37 -2.27 6.52
CA ARG A 52 2.92 -1.48 7.69
C ARG A 52 3.89 -1.55 8.87
N ARG A 53 4.55 -2.70 9.11
CA ARG A 53 5.56 -2.81 10.18
C ARG A 53 6.83 -2.03 9.83
N LYS A 54 7.17 -1.92 8.54
CA LYS A 54 8.36 -1.19 8.07
C LYS A 54 8.15 0.31 7.99
N TYR A 55 6.98 0.76 7.53
CA TYR A 55 6.67 2.17 7.24
C TYR A 55 5.41 2.60 7.98
N LEU A 56 5.40 2.46 9.30
CA LEU A 56 4.25 2.86 10.11
C LEU A 56 4.10 4.40 10.10
N VAL A 57 2.89 4.91 9.82
CA VAL A 57 2.57 6.33 10.07
C VAL A 57 2.76 6.60 11.57
N ARG A 58 3.69 7.50 11.91
CA ARG A 58 3.91 7.97 13.28
C ARG A 58 2.88 9.01 13.68
#